data_AF-A0A3M8F913-F1
#
_entry.id   AF-A0A3M8F913-F1
#
_cell.length_a   1.000
_cell.length_b   1.000
_cell.length_c   1.000
_cell.angle_alpha   90.00
_cell.angle_beta   90.00
_cell.angle_gamma   90.00
#
_symmetry.space_group_name_H-M   'P 1'
#
loop_
_entity.id
_entity.type
_entity.pdbx_description
1 polymer ?
#
loop_
_entity_poly.entity_id
_entity_poly.type
_entity_poly.pdbx_seq_one_letter_code
_entity_poly.pdbx_strand_id
1 'polypeptide(L)'
;MSATNGQWYPPEWPERIRALASGELTAVTPRRAATVLLLRDGTAGPEVHMLRRRTSMAFAGGVYAYPGGGVDVRDERPVGWAGPSRADWARWLGTDEPAAQAIVCAAVRETFEEAGVLLAGSSPGTVVEDTTGEDWEADRAALVARELSFADFLSRRGLLLRSDLLAPWDRWITPEFEPRRYDTWFFAAVLPRGQRTRDVSTEADRTVWIRPAEAAAGHDRGELTMMPPTIATLRRLQPYASAAEVLAAAADRELTPVLAVAELRDDGIVLSWPGNDEFTTHIPGGPGAPRSSPDPAPSPAAAPAPSPSAPAEGTGA
;
A
#
# COMPACT_ATOMS: atom_id res chain seq x y z
N MET A 1 -2.14 21.64 13.11
CA MET A 1 -1.19 21.38 14.20
C MET A 1 0.18 21.32 13.55
N SER A 2 1.06 22.26 13.88
CA SER A 2 2.36 22.44 13.22
C SER A 2 3.34 21.39 13.75
N ALA A 3 3.96 20.62 12.85
CA ALA A 3 4.99 19.64 13.18
C ALA A 3 6.31 20.37 13.48
N THR A 4 6.51 20.78 14.72
CA THR A 4 7.84 21.17 15.22
C THR A 4 8.61 19.90 15.59
N ASN A 5 9.69 19.63 14.86
CA ASN A 5 10.70 18.55 14.99
C ASN A 5 10.69 17.39 13.95
N GLY A 6 10.16 17.56 12.73
CA GLY A 6 10.44 16.58 11.65
C GLY A 6 9.97 15.15 11.94
N GLN A 7 9.08 14.97 12.92
CA GLN A 7 8.56 13.68 13.32
C GLN A 7 7.32 13.37 12.47
N TRP A 8 7.49 12.56 11.41
CA TRP A 8 6.38 12.06 10.58
C TRP A 8 5.95 10.68 11.06
N TYR A 9 5.41 10.57 12.26
CA TYR A 9 4.65 9.38 12.67
C TYR A 9 3.60 9.72 13.74
N PRO A 10 2.46 9.00 13.77
CA PRO A 10 1.46 9.13 14.82
C PRO A 10 2.04 8.89 16.22
N PRO A 11 1.72 9.74 17.22
CA PRO A 11 2.31 9.67 18.57
C PRO A 11 2.09 8.32 19.27
N GLU A 12 1.08 7.56 18.88
CA GLU A 12 0.76 6.23 19.40
C GLU A 12 1.65 5.10 18.85
N TRP A 13 2.37 5.30 17.74
CA TRP A 13 3.18 4.25 17.12
C TRP A 13 4.20 3.61 18.07
N PRO A 14 4.98 4.35 18.87
CA PRO A 14 6.00 3.75 19.72
C PRO A 14 5.42 2.81 20.77
N GLU A 15 4.26 3.15 21.35
CA GLU A 15 3.56 2.31 22.33
C GLU A 15 3.02 1.05 21.65
N ARG A 16 2.35 1.21 20.50
CA ARG A 16 1.74 0.09 19.77
C ARG A 16 2.77 -0.89 19.22
N ILE A 17 3.93 -0.41 18.77
CA ILE A 17 5.05 -1.27 18.35
C ILE A 17 5.55 -2.10 19.52
N ARG A 18 5.75 -1.49 20.69
CA ARG A 18 6.18 -2.23 21.90
C ARG A 18 5.13 -3.25 22.35
N ALA A 19 3.85 -2.88 22.35
CA ALA A 19 2.77 -3.79 22.69
C ALA A 19 2.66 -4.97 21.71
N LEU A 20 2.90 -4.73 20.41
CA LEU A 20 2.97 -5.82 19.42
C LEU A 20 4.14 -6.75 19.72
N ALA A 21 5.33 -6.19 20.00
CA ALA A 21 6.52 -6.96 20.29
C ALA A 21 6.44 -7.77 21.62
N SER A 22 5.74 -7.25 22.63
CA SER A 22 5.51 -7.96 23.91
C SER A 22 4.35 -8.97 23.86
N GLY A 23 3.56 -8.97 22.77
CA GLY A 23 2.38 -9.81 22.61
C GLY A 23 1.10 -9.27 23.25
N GLU A 24 1.11 -8.05 23.79
CA GLU A 24 -0.07 -7.37 24.34
C GLU A 24 -1.02 -6.87 23.24
N LEU A 25 -0.49 -6.60 22.04
CA LEU A 25 -1.27 -6.23 20.85
C LEU A 25 -1.28 -7.40 19.87
N THR A 26 -2.47 -7.86 19.48
CA THR A 26 -2.64 -8.76 18.34
C THR A 26 -2.92 -7.96 17.08
N ALA A 27 -2.16 -8.21 16.02
CA ALA A 27 -2.35 -7.55 14.74
C ALA A 27 -3.73 -7.87 14.13
N VAL A 28 -4.43 -6.83 13.68
CA VAL A 28 -5.72 -6.99 12.99
C VAL A 28 -5.48 -7.52 11.57
N THR A 29 -6.34 -8.41 11.08
CA THR A 29 -6.29 -8.86 9.67
C THR A 29 -6.49 -7.69 8.73
N PRO A 30 -5.58 -7.45 7.76
CA PRO A 30 -5.72 -6.35 6.82
C PRO A 30 -6.92 -6.56 5.89
N ARG A 31 -7.65 -5.48 5.61
CA ARG A 31 -8.72 -5.48 4.61
C ARG A 31 -8.10 -5.40 3.21
N ARG A 32 -8.59 -6.20 2.27
CA ARG A 32 -8.16 -6.11 0.87
C ARG A 32 -8.56 -4.75 0.28
N ALA A 33 -7.68 -4.15 -0.49
CA ALA A 33 -7.91 -2.90 -1.21
C ALA A 33 -7.23 -2.92 -2.58
N ALA A 34 -7.71 -2.10 -3.50
CA ALA A 34 -7.11 -1.93 -4.80
C ALA A 34 -6.91 -0.44 -5.11
N THR A 35 -5.87 -0.11 -5.85
CA THR A 35 -5.53 1.27 -6.22
C THR A 35 -5.01 1.31 -7.66
N VAL A 36 -5.42 2.31 -8.44
CA VAL A 36 -5.05 2.41 -9.86
C VAL A 36 -4.26 3.68 -10.14
N LEU A 37 -3.00 3.51 -10.55
CA LEU A 37 -2.19 4.54 -11.17
C LEU A 37 -2.68 4.74 -12.61
N LEU A 38 -3.62 5.66 -12.79
CA LEU A 38 -4.18 5.98 -14.10
C LEU A 38 -3.21 6.92 -14.85
N LEU A 39 -2.74 6.48 -16.00
CA LEU A 39 -1.67 7.11 -16.77
C LEU A 39 -2.18 7.68 -18.09
N ARG A 40 -1.50 8.72 -18.57
CA ARG A 40 -1.58 9.21 -19.95
C ARG A 40 -0.20 9.70 -20.38
N ASP A 41 0.06 9.70 -21.68
CA ASP A 41 1.28 10.32 -22.20
C ASP A 41 1.09 11.84 -22.34
N GLY A 42 1.98 12.60 -21.69
CA GLY A 42 2.13 14.03 -21.85
C GLY A 42 3.26 14.39 -22.84
N THR A 43 3.53 15.68 -23.00
CA THR A 43 4.52 16.17 -24.00
C THR A 43 5.96 15.76 -23.70
N ALA A 44 6.27 15.40 -22.46
CA ALA A 44 7.64 15.10 -22.06
C ALA A 44 7.77 13.82 -21.21
N GLY A 45 6.76 12.94 -21.25
CA GLY A 45 6.71 11.66 -20.55
C GLY A 45 5.30 11.34 -20.01
N PRO A 46 5.13 10.21 -19.31
CA PRO A 46 3.85 9.85 -18.73
C PRO A 46 3.48 10.80 -17.58
N GLU A 47 2.20 11.12 -17.49
CA GLU A 47 1.56 11.79 -16.37
C GLU A 47 0.65 10.78 -15.66
N VAL A 48 0.51 10.93 -14.34
CA VAL A 48 -0.38 10.13 -13.51
C VAL A 48 -1.50 11.00 -12.95
N HIS A 49 -2.71 10.44 -12.93
CA HIS A 49 -3.86 11.07 -12.30
C HIS A 49 -3.78 10.88 -10.78
N MET A 50 -3.78 11.98 -10.04
CA MET A 50 -3.81 11.97 -8.58
C MET A 50 -4.95 12.83 -8.08
N LEU A 51 -5.48 12.47 -6.92
CA LEU A 51 -6.48 13.23 -6.19
C LEU A 51 -5.94 13.62 -4.81
N ARG A 52 -6.32 14.79 -4.33
CA ARG A 52 -6.07 15.23 -2.96
C ARG A 52 -7.32 14.99 -2.14
N ARG A 53 -7.20 14.13 -1.13
CA ARG A 53 -8.27 13.83 -0.19
C ARG A 53 -8.69 15.09 0.55
N ARG A 54 -9.99 15.30 0.77
CA ARG A 54 -10.49 16.46 1.53
C ARG A 54 -9.80 16.53 2.89
N THR A 55 -9.36 17.72 3.29
CA THR A 55 -8.67 17.93 4.58
C THR A 55 -9.53 17.56 5.79
N SER A 56 -10.86 17.56 5.65
CA SER A 56 -11.83 17.16 6.68
C SER A 56 -11.92 15.64 6.90
N MET A 57 -11.27 14.81 6.09
CA MET A 57 -11.32 13.36 6.25
C MET A 57 -10.55 12.90 7.50
N ALA A 58 -11.16 12.00 8.27
CA ALA A 58 -10.59 11.48 9.52
C ALA A 58 -9.30 10.65 9.32
N PHE A 59 -9.02 10.21 8.09
CA PHE A 59 -7.80 9.49 7.73
C PHE A 59 -7.22 10.03 6.41
N ALA A 60 -5.93 10.39 6.44
CA ALA A 60 -5.16 10.92 5.32
C ALA A 60 -5.79 12.16 4.65
N GLY A 61 -6.42 13.06 5.41
CA GLY A 61 -6.93 14.32 4.88
C GLY A 61 -5.80 15.23 4.35
N GLY A 62 -5.99 15.84 3.18
CA GLY A 62 -4.99 16.67 2.51
C GLY A 62 -3.84 15.90 1.83
N VAL A 63 -3.87 14.57 1.90
CA VAL A 63 -2.86 13.69 1.29
C VAL A 63 -3.23 13.40 -0.17
N TYR A 64 -2.24 13.44 -1.04
CA TYR A 64 -2.38 13.00 -2.43
C TYR A 64 -2.35 11.47 -2.52
N ALA A 65 -3.29 10.92 -3.28
CA ALA A 65 -3.46 9.50 -3.53
C ALA A 65 -3.92 9.27 -4.98
N TYR A 66 -4.04 8.01 -5.36
CA TYR A 66 -4.67 7.61 -6.62
C TYR A 66 -6.10 7.13 -6.36
N PRO A 67 -6.94 6.98 -7.40
CA PRO A 67 -8.22 6.30 -7.27
C PRO A 67 -8.06 4.90 -6.67
N GLY A 68 -8.87 4.59 -5.66
CA GLY A 68 -8.78 3.29 -5.01
C GLY A 68 -9.55 3.19 -3.70
N GLY A 69 -9.81 1.96 -3.29
CA GLY A 69 -10.62 1.69 -2.12
C GLY A 69 -10.65 0.22 -1.75
N GLY A 70 -11.47 -0.10 -0.76
CA GLY A 70 -11.59 -1.45 -0.23
C GLY A 70 -12.32 -2.38 -1.19
N VAL A 71 -11.94 -3.65 -1.19
CA VAL A 71 -12.73 -4.71 -1.83
C VAL A 71 -14.04 -4.89 -1.07
N ASP A 72 -15.17 -4.76 -1.76
CA ASP A 72 -16.50 -5.01 -1.22
C ASP A 72 -16.88 -6.48 -1.45
N VAL A 73 -17.70 -7.06 -0.57
CA VAL A 73 -18.20 -8.44 -0.73
C VAL A 73 -18.95 -8.62 -2.07
N ARG A 74 -19.55 -7.54 -2.60
CA ARG A 74 -20.24 -7.55 -3.89
C ARG A 74 -19.28 -7.67 -5.08
N ASP A 75 -17.98 -7.38 -4.91
CA ASP A 75 -16.95 -7.56 -5.93
C ASP A 75 -16.64 -9.05 -6.18
N GLU A 76 -17.03 -9.94 -5.26
CA GLU A 76 -16.93 -11.40 -5.41
C GLU A 76 -18.00 -11.97 -6.36
N ARG A 77 -19.04 -11.19 -6.69
CA ARG A 77 -20.08 -11.62 -7.64
C ARG A 77 -19.48 -11.78 -9.04
N PRO A 78 -19.79 -12.86 -9.77
CA PRO A 78 -19.26 -13.08 -11.11
C PRO A 78 -19.60 -11.92 -12.06
N VAL A 79 -18.61 -11.51 -12.85
CA VAL A 79 -18.76 -10.51 -13.92
C VAL A 79 -18.38 -11.09 -15.27
N GLY A 80 -18.96 -10.52 -16.34
CA GLY A 80 -18.43 -10.72 -17.68
C GLY A 80 -16.96 -10.28 -17.72
N TRP A 81 -16.11 -11.09 -18.34
CA TRP A 81 -14.66 -11.00 -18.17
C TRP A 81 -13.94 -11.11 -19.50
N ALA A 82 -12.98 -10.21 -19.73
CA ALA A 82 -12.08 -10.22 -20.87
C ALA A 82 -10.64 -9.96 -20.39
N GLY A 83 -9.67 -10.58 -21.07
CA GLY A 83 -8.25 -10.53 -20.72
C GLY A 83 -7.73 -11.81 -20.07
N PRO A 84 -6.62 -11.74 -19.32
CA PRO A 84 -6.04 -12.88 -18.62
C PRO A 84 -7.05 -13.61 -17.75
N SER A 85 -6.89 -14.92 -17.57
CA SER A 85 -7.85 -15.70 -16.79
C SER A 85 -7.84 -15.29 -15.32
N ARG A 86 -8.90 -15.62 -14.57
CA ARG A 86 -8.92 -15.44 -13.11
C ARG A 86 -7.79 -16.21 -12.43
N ALA A 87 -7.41 -17.37 -12.98
CA ALA A 87 -6.27 -18.15 -12.52
C ALA A 87 -4.93 -17.43 -12.74
N ASP A 88 -4.75 -16.74 -13.87
CA ASP A 88 -3.57 -15.91 -14.11
C ASP A 88 -3.48 -14.76 -13.11
N TRP A 89 -4.59 -14.08 -12.87
CA TRP A 89 -4.66 -13.03 -11.86
C TRP A 89 -4.43 -13.54 -10.45
N ALA A 90 -4.99 -14.69 -10.09
CA ALA A 90 -4.75 -15.36 -8.81
C ALA A 90 -3.25 -15.62 -8.57
N ARG A 91 -2.56 -16.14 -9.60
CA ARG A 91 -1.12 -16.37 -9.57
C ARG A 91 -0.34 -15.06 -9.44
N TRP A 92 -0.65 -14.02 -10.23
CA TRP A 92 0.07 -12.74 -10.17
C TRP A 92 -0.16 -11.98 -8.84
N LEU A 93 -1.37 -12.04 -8.29
CA LEU A 93 -1.73 -11.33 -7.06
C LEU A 93 -1.38 -12.13 -5.80
N GLY A 94 -1.02 -13.41 -5.94
CA GLY A 94 -0.68 -14.31 -4.83
C GLY A 94 -1.89 -14.64 -3.95
N THR A 95 -3.01 -14.99 -4.56
CA THR A 95 -4.31 -15.26 -3.89
C THR A 95 -5.11 -16.32 -4.66
N ASP A 96 -6.32 -16.68 -4.19
CA ASP A 96 -7.25 -17.54 -4.94
C ASP A 96 -8.05 -16.79 -6.03
N GLU A 97 -8.70 -17.52 -6.94
CA GLU A 97 -9.45 -16.94 -8.07
C GLU A 97 -10.60 -16.01 -7.65
N PRO A 98 -11.47 -16.37 -6.69
CA PRO A 98 -12.52 -15.46 -6.21
C PRO A 98 -11.96 -14.14 -5.66
N ALA A 99 -10.90 -14.21 -4.86
CA ALA A 99 -10.24 -13.03 -4.32
C ALA A 99 -9.57 -12.19 -5.42
N ALA A 100 -8.93 -12.82 -6.40
CA ALA A 100 -8.32 -12.13 -7.52
C ALA A 100 -9.36 -11.36 -8.34
N GLN A 101 -10.50 -12.00 -8.64
CA GLN A 101 -11.62 -11.31 -9.29
C GLN A 101 -12.07 -10.11 -8.46
N ALA A 102 -12.28 -10.28 -7.15
CA ALA A 102 -12.78 -9.22 -6.30
C ALA A 102 -11.82 -8.02 -6.23
N ILE A 103 -10.50 -8.28 -6.17
CA ILE A 103 -9.47 -7.22 -6.19
C ILE A 103 -9.49 -6.47 -7.52
N VAL A 104 -9.55 -7.18 -8.65
CA VAL A 104 -9.61 -6.58 -9.98
C VAL A 104 -10.92 -5.80 -10.19
N CYS A 105 -12.05 -6.34 -9.74
CA CYS A 105 -13.34 -5.63 -9.73
C CYS A 105 -13.26 -4.34 -8.92
N ALA A 106 -12.71 -4.39 -7.70
CA ALA A 106 -12.53 -3.21 -6.87
C ALA A 106 -11.66 -2.16 -7.58
N ALA A 107 -10.56 -2.55 -8.23
CA ALA A 107 -9.70 -1.63 -8.97
C ALA A 107 -10.48 -0.84 -10.03
N VAL A 108 -11.28 -1.54 -10.86
CA VAL A 108 -12.07 -0.90 -11.93
C VAL A 108 -13.25 -0.11 -11.37
N ARG A 109 -13.96 -0.66 -10.37
CA ARG A 109 -15.09 -0.03 -9.71
C ARG A 109 -14.69 1.30 -9.08
N GLU A 110 -13.65 1.30 -8.23
CA GLU A 110 -13.16 2.51 -7.55
C GLU A 110 -12.67 3.56 -8.55
N THR A 111 -12.02 3.14 -9.64
CA THR A 111 -11.61 4.05 -10.72
C THR A 111 -12.81 4.75 -11.37
N PHE A 112 -13.92 4.02 -11.57
CA PHE A 112 -15.15 4.59 -12.12
C PHE A 112 -15.85 5.49 -11.11
N GLU A 113 -15.95 5.06 -9.85
CA GLU A 113 -16.56 5.82 -8.76
C GLU A 113 -15.84 7.16 -8.55
N GLU A 114 -14.51 7.17 -8.49
CA GLU A 114 -13.75 8.36 -8.11
C GLU A 114 -13.32 9.24 -9.29
N ALA A 115 -12.96 8.65 -10.42
CA ALA A 115 -12.44 9.38 -11.58
C ALA A 115 -13.42 9.40 -12.77
N GLY A 116 -14.52 8.66 -12.71
CA GLY A 116 -15.46 8.52 -13.82
C GLY A 116 -14.92 7.69 -14.99
N VAL A 117 -13.79 7.00 -14.81
CA VAL A 117 -13.11 6.22 -15.86
C VAL A 117 -13.43 4.74 -15.70
N LEU A 118 -13.88 4.09 -16.77
CA LEU A 118 -14.31 2.69 -16.74
C LEU A 118 -13.44 1.82 -17.66
N LEU A 119 -12.80 0.81 -17.08
CA LEU A 119 -12.02 -0.21 -17.79
C LEU A 119 -12.94 -1.41 -18.16
N ALA A 120 -13.90 -1.15 -19.04
CA ALA A 120 -14.87 -2.14 -19.51
C ALA A 120 -15.28 -1.85 -20.96
N GLY A 121 -15.83 -2.86 -21.63
CA GLY A 121 -16.35 -2.73 -23.00
C GLY A 121 -17.35 -3.83 -23.35
N SER A 122 -18.09 -3.64 -24.43
CA SER A 122 -19.09 -4.62 -24.91
C SER A 122 -18.49 -5.91 -25.47
N SER A 123 -17.17 -5.91 -25.73
CA SER A 123 -16.42 -7.06 -26.24
C SER A 123 -14.96 -7.00 -25.78
N PRO A 124 -14.19 -8.10 -25.90
CA PRO A 124 -12.77 -8.10 -25.52
C PRO A 124 -11.89 -7.11 -26.28
N GLY A 125 -12.35 -6.56 -27.40
CA GLY A 125 -11.58 -5.59 -28.22
C GLY A 125 -12.03 -4.14 -28.04
N THR A 126 -13.12 -3.87 -27.31
CA THR A 126 -13.71 -2.54 -27.21
C THR A 126 -13.59 -1.97 -25.81
N VAL A 127 -13.66 -0.65 -25.72
CA VAL A 127 -13.82 0.10 -24.46
C VAL A 127 -15.03 1.02 -24.60
N VAL A 128 -15.68 1.34 -23.50
CA VAL A 128 -16.66 2.43 -23.47
C VAL A 128 -15.91 3.74 -23.78
N GLU A 129 -16.34 4.47 -24.80
CA GLU A 129 -15.65 5.70 -25.22
C GLU A 129 -16.04 6.92 -24.36
N ASP A 130 -17.31 7.03 -23.97
CA ASP A 130 -17.80 8.16 -23.17
C ASP A 130 -18.66 7.66 -22.00
N THR A 131 -18.27 8.07 -20.79
CA THR A 131 -18.90 7.77 -19.50
C THR A 131 -19.52 9.01 -18.85
N THR A 132 -19.73 10.09 -19.61
CA THR A 132 -20.12 11.41 -19.08
C THR A 132 -21.60 11.76 -19.19
N GLY A 133 -22.40 10.88 -19.81
CA GLY A 133 -23.87 11.02 -19.89
C GLY A 133 -24.56 10.95 -18.52
N GLU A 134 -25.77 11.50 -18.44
CA GLU A 134 -26.56 11.54 -17.20
C GLU A 134 -26.88 10.15 -16.65
N ASP A 135 -27.10 9.17 -17.53
CA ASP A 135 -27.36 7.77 -17.17
C ASP A 135 -26.11 7.10 -16.57
N TRP A 136 -24.91 7.43 -17.07
CA TRP A 136 -23.65 6.98 -16.49
C TRP A 136 -23.40 7.61 -15.12
N GLU A 137 -23.74 8.88 -14.96
CA GLU A 137 -23.61 9.56 -13.67
C GLU A 137 -24.57 9.00 -12.63
N ALA A 138 -25.82 8.71 -13.01
CA ALA A 138 -26.78 8.05 -12.13
C ALA A 138 -26.28 6.67 -11.66
N ASP A 139 -25.68 5.90 -12.56
CA ASP A 139 -25.10 4.60 -12.22
C ASP A 139 -23.88 4.70 -11.31
N ARG A 140 -22.99 5.67 -11.58
CA ARG A 140 -21.85 5.95 -10.71
C ARG A 140 -22.32 6.33 -9.31
N ALA A 141 -23.29 7.22 -9.19
CA ALA A 141 -23.86 7.62 -7.92
C ALA A 141 -24.48 6.43 -7.17
N ALA A 142 -25.18 5.53 -7.87
CA ALA A 142 -25.75 4.31 -7.28
C ALA A 142 -24.67 3.32 -6.80
N LEU A 143 -23.53 3.22 -7.49
CA LEU A 143 -22.38 2.43 -7.04
C LEU A 143 -21.77 3.02 -5.75
N VAL A 144 -21.50 4.33 -5.74
CA VAL A 144 -20.97 5.06 -4.56
C VAL A 144 -21.92 4.94 -3.36
N ALA A 145 -23.23 5.09 -3.59
CA ALA A 145 -24.27 4.92 -2.57
C ALA A 145 -24.48 3.45 -2.16
N ARG A 146 -23.82 2.50 -2.83
CA ARG A 146 -23.90 1.05 -2.60
C ARG A 146 -25.28 0.47 -2.89
N GLU A 147 -26.09 1.14 -3.69
CA GLU A 147 -27.43 0.72 -4.10
C GLU A 147 -27.38 -0.22 -5.32
N LEU A 148 -26.33 -0.11 -6.13
CA LEU A 148 -26.04 -0.96 -7.27
C LEU A 148 -24.75 -1.74 -7.01
N SER A 149 -24.69 -3.03 -7.37
CA SER A 149 -23.43 -3.77 -7.38
C SER A 149 -22.70 -3.58 -8.70
N PHE A 150 -21.37 -3.62 -8.70
CA PHE A 150 -20.59 -3.49 -9.93
C PHE A 150 -20.88 -4.60 -10.94
N ALA A 151 -21.14 -5.81 -10.46
CA ALA A 151 -21.57 -6.92 -11.32
C ALA A 151 -22.91 -6.65 -12.01
N ASP A 152 -23.90 -6.16 -11.26
CA ASP A 152 -25.23 -5.83 -11.83
C ASP A 152 -25.14 -4.64 -12.79
N PHE A 153 -24.31 -3.64 -12.47
CA PHE A 153 -24.00 -2.51 -13.34
C PHE A 153 -23.46 -2.96 -14.71
N LEU A 154 -22.40 -3.79 -14.71
CA LEU A 154 -21.81 -4.30 -15.94
C LEU A 154 -22.81 -5.18 -16.71
N SER A 155 -23.52 -6.06 -16.01
CA SER A 155 -24.50 -6.97 -16.61
C SER A 155 -25.64 -6.20 -17.31
N ARG A 156 -26.24 -5.22 -16.64
CA ARG A 156 -27.32 -4.39 -17.20
C ARG A 156 -26.87 -3.62 -18.44
N ARG A 157 -25.61 -3.19 -18.50
CA ARG A 157 -25.03 -2.48 -19.64
C ARG A 157 -24.45 -3.41 -20.72
N GLY A 158 -24.49 -4.73 -20.53
CA GLY A 158 -23.91 -5.70 -21.47
C GLY A 158 -22.39 -5.56 -21.61
N LEU A 159 -21.70 -5.23 -20.51
CA LEU A 159 -20.26 -4.96 -20.50
C LEU A 159 -19.47 -6.11 -19.88
N LEU A 160 -18.27 -6.31 -20.43
CA LEU A 160 -17.22 -7.14 -19.89
C LEU A 160 -16.20 -6.25 -19.16
N LEU A 161 -15.78 -6.67 -17.97
CA LEU A 161 -14.60 -6.12 -17.32
C LEU A 161 -13.38 -6.44 -18.19
N ARG A 162 -12.68 -5.40 -18.63
CA ARG A 162 -11.45 -5.51 -19.44
C ARG A 162 -10.23 -5.61 -18.53
N SER A 163 -10.02 -6.80 -17.97
CA SER A 163 -8.92 -7.04 -17.02
C SER A 163 -7.55 -6.85 -17.66
N ASP A 164 -7.43 -7.06 -18.97
CA ASP A 164 -6.23 -6.82 -19.76
C ASP A 164 -5.81 -5.35 -19.87
N LEU A 165 -6.66 -4.41 -19.44
CA LEU A 165 -6.30 -3.00 -19.33
C LEU A 165 -5.67 -2.62 -17.98
N LEU A 166 -5.61 -3.57 -17.05
CA LEU A 166 -4.91 -3.42 -15.77
C LEU A 166 -3.58 -4.18 -15.81
N ALA A 167 -2.56 -3.54 -15.27
CA ALA A 167 -1.22 -4.09 -15.12
C ALA A 167 -0.86 -4.15 -13.62
N PRO A 168 -0.54 -5.32 -13.03
CA PRO A 168 -0.13 -5.39 -11.63
C PRO A 168 1.18 -4.61 -11.38
N TRP A 169 1.19 -3.73 -10.38
CA TRP A 169 2.30 -2.78 -10.19
C TRP A 169 3.01 -2.90 -8.84
N ASP A 170 2.27 -2.99 -7.74
CA ASP A 170 2.87 -3.05 -6.41
C ASP A 170 1.92 -3.69 -5.40
N ARG A 171 2.43 -4.10 -4.25
CA ARG A 171 1.60 -4.57 -3.14
C ARG A 171 2.14 -4.05 -1.83
N TRP A 172 1.30 -3.33 -1.09
CA TRP A 172 1.68 -2.75 0.21
C TRP A 172 0.70 -3.18 1.28
N ILE A 173 1.24 -3.62 2.42
CA ILE A 173 0.44 -3.99 3.58
C ILE A 173 0.73 -3.00 4.70
N THR A 174 -0.33 -2.40 5.25
CA THR A 174 -0.24 -1.49 6.38
C THR A 174 0.44 -2.16 7.59
N PRO A 175 1.32 -1.47 8.34
CA PRO A 175 2.06 -2.06 9.45
C PRO A 175 1.17 -2.80 10.46
N GLU A 176 1.69 -3.86 11.07
CA GLU A 176 0.95 -4.75 11.97
C GLU A 176 0.45 -4.07 13.24
N PHE A 177 1.19 -3.06 13.70
CA PHE A 177 0.83 -2.27 14.86
C PHE A 177 -0.28 -1.25 14.56
N GLU A 178 -0.71 -1.04 13.32
CA GLU A 178 -1.80 -0.11 13.01
C GLU A 178 -3.18 -0.73 13.32
N PRO A 179 -4.15 0.02 13.89
CA PRO A 179 -5.47 -0.50 14.20
C PRO A 179 -6.35 -0.66 12.95
N ARG A 180 -6.04 0.07 11.88
CA ARG A 180 -6.71 0.00 10.58
C ARG A 180 -5.69 -0.41 9.54
N ARG A 181 -5.83 -1.65 9.05
CA ARG A 181 -4.87 -2.22 8.11
C ARG A 181 -5.52 -2.54 6.78
N TYR A 182 -4.75 -2.30 5.73
CA TYR A 182 -5.10 -2.64 4.36
C TYR A 182 -3.98 -3.45 3.72
N ASP A 183 -4.36 -4.44 2.92
CA ASP A 183 -3.50 -5.15 1.98
C ASP A 183 -3.90 -4.64 0.59
N THR A 184 -3.05 -3.79 0.02
CA THR A 184 -3.41 -2.97 -1.13
C THR A 184 -2.61 -3.41 -2.34
N TRP A 185 -3.32 -3.87 -3.37
CA TRP A 185 -2.74 -4.13 -4.69
C TRP A 185 -2.84 -2.86 -5.54
N PHE A 186 -1.70 -2.41 -6.05
CA PHE A 186 -1.59 -1.29 -6.96
C PHE A 186 -1.55 -1.82 -8.38
N PHE A 187 -2.27 -1.15 -9.27
CA PHE A 187 -2.32 -1.44 -10.70
C PHE A 187 -1.95 -0.19 -11.49
N ALA A 188 -1.29 -0.35 -12.63
CA ALA A 188 -1.20 0.69 -13.63
C ALA A 188 -2.29 0.47 -14.70
N ALA A 189 -2.83 1.57 -15.22
CA ALA A 189 -3.76 1.55 -16.35
C ALA A 189 -3.56 2.79 -17.21
N VAL A 190 -3.80 2.68 -18.52
CA VAL A 190 -3.81 3.83 -19.42
C VAL A 190 -5.24 4.36 -19.54
N LEU A 191 -5.40 5.68 -19.49
CA LEU A 191 -6.68 6.35 -19.74
C LEU A 191 -7.25 5.88 -21.10
N PRO A 192 -8.42 5.21 -21.13
CA PRO A 192 -9.01 4.75 -22.37
C PRO A 192 -9.29 5.92 -23.33
N ARG A 193 -9.06 5.71 -24.63
CA ARG A 193 -9.35 6.72 -25.65
C ARG A 193 -10.84 7.10 -25.59
N GLY A 194 -11.11 8.41 -25.69
CA GLY A 194 -12.46 8.98 -25.61
C GLY A 194 -12.88 9.38 -24.19
N GLN A 195 -12.39 8.66 -23.16
CA GLN A 195 -12.73 8.97 -21.78
C GLN A 195 -11.92 10.14 -21.24
N ARG A 196 -12.48 10.82 -20.24
CA ARG A 196 -11.83 11.90 -19.50
C ARG A 196 -12.09 11.71 -18.01
N THR A 197 -11.07 11.98 -17.20
CA THR A 197 -11.22 12.02 -15.74
C THR A 197 -12.18 13.14 -15.36
N ARG A 198 -13.03 12.91 -14.36
CA ARG A 198 -13.97 13.89 -13.85
C ARG A 198 -13.75 14.12 -12.36
N ASP A 199 -13.97 15.35 -11.91
CA ASP A 199 -13.94 15.70 -10.49
C ASP A 199 -15.33 15.42 -9.88
N VAL A 200 -15.63 14.14 -9.68
CA VAL A 200 -16.94 13.64 -9.27
C VAL A 200 -16.93 12.94 -7.91
N SER A 201 -15.74 12.76 -7.34
CA SER A 201 -15.57 12.25 -5.98
C SER A 201 -15.91 13.33 -4.98
N THR A 202 -16.79 13.02 -4.03
CA THR A 202 -16.99 13.89 -2.86
C THR A 202 -15.88 13.71 -1.83
N GLU A 203 -14.93 12.80 -2.03
CA GLU A 203 -13.82 12.56 -1.09
C GLU A 203 -12.55 13.32 -1.47
N ALA A 204 -12.49 13.86 -2.68
CA ALA A 204 -11.41 14.73 -3.15
C ALA A 204 -11.84 16.21 -3.14
N ASP A 205 -10.87 17.11 -2.93
CA ASP A 205 -11.07 18.57 -3.15
C ASP A 205 -10.27 19.10 -4.34
N ARG A 206 -9.42 18.26 -4.95
CA ARG A 206 -8.62 18.59 -6.11
C ARG A 206 -8.18 17.32 -6.82
N THR A 207 -8.16 17.37 -8.14
CA THR A 207 -7.49 16.36 -8.97
C THR A 207 -6.40 17.01 -9.83
N VAL A 208 -5.36 16.26 -10.17
CA VAL A 208 -4.24 16.71 -11.00
C VAL A 208 -3.79 15.59 -11.94
N TRP A 209 -3.36 15.99 -13.13
CA TRP A 209 -2.45 15.20 -13.94
C TRP A 209 -1.06 15.78 -13.75
N ILE A 210 -0.12 14.96 -13.31
CA ILE A 210 1.22 15.41 -12.94
C ILE A 210 2.26 14.36 -13.34
N ARG A 211 3.45 14.80 -13.72
CA ARG A 211 4.54 13.85 -14.00
C ARG A 211 5.02 13.19 -12.70
N PRO A 212 5.38 11.90 -12.72
CA PRO A 212 5.90 11.22 -11.51
C PRO A 212 7.09 11.94 -10.86
N ALA A 213 8.02 12.47 -11.67
CA ALA A 213 9.17 13.21 -11.18
C ALA A 213 8.80 14.55 -10.49
N GLU A 214 7.82 15.27 -11.04
CA GLU A 214 7.35 16.54 -10.46
C GLU A 214 6.59 16.30 -9.16
N ALA A 215 5.75 15.26 -9.12
CA ALA A 215 5.01 14.85 -7.94
C ALA A 215 5.95 14.43 -6.80
N ALA A 216 6.98 13.63 -7.10
CA ALA A 216 8.01 13.24 -6.14
C ALA A 216 8.81 14.44 -5.63
N ALA A 217 9.25 15.34 -6.53
CA ALA A 217 9.96 16.54 -6.12
C ALA A 217 9.09 17.48 -5.24
N GLY A 218 7.78 17.58 -5.53
CA GLY A 218 6.83 18.31 -4.69
C GLY A 218 6.64 17.67 -3.31
N HIS A 219 6.68 16.34 -3.22
CA HIS A 219 6.70 15.63 -1.94
C HIS A 219 7.98 15.93 -1.15
N ASP A 220 9.14 15.85 -1.79
CA ASP A 220 10.44 16.11 -1.16
C ASP A 220 10.54 17.55 -0.61
N ARG A 221 9.86 18.52 -1.26
CA ARG A 221 9.73 19.91 -0.78
C ARG A 221 8.65 20.11 0.29
N GLY A 222 7.87 19.08 0.64
CA GLY A 222 6.77 19.16 1.60
C GLY A 222 5.49 19.83 1.06
N GLU A 223 5.39 20.03 -0.26
CA GLU A 223 4.26 20.69 -0.91
C GLU A 223 3.12 19.71 -1.24
N LEU A 224 3.47 18.45 -1.52
CA LEU A 224 2.55 17.37 -1.85
C LEU A 224 2.69 16.24 -0.82
N THR A 225 1.95 16.34 0.27
CA THR A 225 1.91 15.29 1.30
C THR A 225 1.38 13.99 0.70
N MET A 226 2.12 12.90 0.88
CA MET A 226 1.82 11.57 0.35
C MET A 226 2.17 10.51 1.39
N MET A 227 1.49 9.36 1.32
CA MET A 227 1.89 8.18 2.10
C MET A 227 3.03 7.44 1.37
N PRO A 228 3.88 6.66 2.09
CA PRO A 228 4.99 5.90 1.51
C PRO A 228 4.65 5.09 0.25
N PRO A 229 3.52 4.35 0.17
CA PRO A 229 3.17 3.63 -1.06
C PRO A 229 3.02 4.54 -2.28
N THR A 230 2.45 5.74 -2.09
CA THR A 230 2.23 6.70 -3.18
C THR A 230 3.55 7.25 -3.70
N ILE A 231 4.42 7.76 -2.82
CA ILE A 231 5.71 8.32 -3.24
C ILE A 231 6.66 7.24 -3.79
N ALA A 232 6.67 6.04 -3.21
CA ALA A 232 7.46 4.92 -3.71
C ALA A 232 7.05 4.53 -5.14
N THR A 233 5.74 4.45 -5.40
CA THR A 233 5.25 4.13 -6.75
C THR A 233 5.54 5.24 -7.75
N LEU A 234 5.45 6.52 -7.37
CA LEU A 234 5.86 7.63 -8.24
C LEU A 234 7.35 7.54 -8.61
N ARG A 235 8.22 7.26 -7.64
CA ARG A 235 9.65 7.11 -7.88
C ARG A 235 9.94 5.94 -8.81
N ARG A 236 9.23 4.82 -8.64
CA ARG A 236 9.32 3.65 -9.54
C ARG A 236 8.82 3.93 -10.96
N LEU A 237 7.94 4.92 -11.16
CA LEU A 237 7.48 5.31 -12.50
C LEU A 237 8.45 6.22 -13.26
N GLN A 238 9.37 6.91 -12.57
CA GLN A 238 10.27 7.89 -13.19
C GLN A 238 11.15 7.35 -14.33
N PRO A 239 11.64 6.09 -14.31
CA PRO A 239 12.49 5.57 -15.36
C PRO A 239 11.82 5.40 -16.73
N TYR A 240 10.48 5.43 -16.81
CA TYR A 240 9.74 5.12 -18.04
C TYR A 240 9.38 6.38 -18.83
N ALA A 241 9.57 6.31 -20.15
CA ALA A 241 9.34 7.42 -21.07
C ALA A 241 7.90 7.47 -21.61
N SER A 242 7.12 6.39 -21.44
CA SER A 242 5.71 6.34 -21.84
C SER A 242 4.88 5.44 -20.92
N ALA A 243 3.56 5.63 -20.94
CA ALA A 243 2.62 4.77 -20.23
C ALA A 243 2.65 3.33 -20.78
N ALA A 244 2.92 3.15 -22.07
CA ALA A 244 3.09 1.82 -22.67
C ALA A 244 4.30 1.07 -22.09
N GLU A 245 5.42 1.75 -21.88
CA GLU A 245 6.60 1.16 -21.22
C GLU A 245 6.30 0.78 -19.77
N VAL A 246 5.52 1.58 -19.04
CA VAL A 246 5.06 1.23 -17.68
C VAL A 246 4.24 -0.06 -17.70
N LEU A 247 3.28 -0.19 -18.62
CA LEU A 247 2.47 -1.40 -18.73
C LEU A 247 3.31 -2.62 -19.14
N ALA A 248 4.27 -2.45 -20.05
CA ALA A 248 5.17 -3.54 -20.45
C ALA A 248 6.04 -4.01 -19.28
N ALA A 249 6.58 -3.08 -18.50
CA ALA A 249 7.40 -3.39 -17.34
C ALA A 249 6.63 -4.13 -16.23
N ALA A 250 5.30 -4.01 -16.20
CA ALA A 250 4.46 -4.72 -15.24
C ALA A 250 4.40 -6.23 -15.43
N ALA A 251 4.65 -6.74 -16.64
CA ALA A 251 4.57 -8.16 -16.96
C ALA A 251 5.54 -9.02 -16.14
N ASP A 252 6.72 -8.46 -15.82
CA ASP A 252 7.80 -9.15 -15.10
C ASP A 252 7.85 -8.80 -13.61
N ARG A 253 6.85 -8.05 -13.09
CA ARG A 253 6.85 -7.61 -11.68
C ARG A 253 6.36 -8.72 -10.76
N GLU A 254 7.17 -9.00 -9.74
CA GLU A 254 6.72 -9.77 -8.59
C GLU A 254 6.03 -8.83 -7.58
N LEU A 255 4.84 -9.21 -7.11
CA LEU A 255 4.08 -8.45 -6.12
C LEU A 255 4.35 -8.93 -4.69
N THR A 256 5.63 -9.13 -4.34
CA THR A 256 6.02 -9.39 -2.96
C THR A 256 5.55 -8.22 -2.09
N PRO A 257 4.78 -8.45 -1.02
CA PRO A 257 4.20 -7.37 -0.23
C PRO A 257 5.29 -6.57 0.46
N VAL A 258 5.26 -5.25 0.28
CA VAL A 258 6.06 -4.31 1.04
C VAL A 258 5.43 -4.13 2.42
N LEU A 259 6.17 -4.55 3.45
CA LEU A 259 5.79 -4.52 4.86
C LEU A 259 6.78 -3.66 5.65
N ALA A 260 6.28 -2.94 6.64
CA ALA A 260 7.14 -2.25 7.59
C ALA A 260 7.74 -3.25 8.58
N VAL A 261 9.02 -3.08 8.88
CA VAL A 261 9.75 -3.83 9.91
C VAL A 261 10.09 -2.86 11.03
N ALA A 262 9.62 -3.17 12.24
CA ALA A 262 9.95 -2.42 13.44
C ALA A 262 10.96 -3.20 14.29
N GLU A 263 12.14 -2.63 14.49
CA GLU A 263 13.21 -3.19 15.32
C GLU A 263 13.30 -2.40 16.63
N LEU A 264 13.18 -3.09 17.76
CA LEU A 264 13.42 -2.50 19.08
C LEU A 264 14.92 -2.50 19.37
N ARG A 265 15.47 -1.32 19.69
CA ARG A 265 16.87 -1.11 20.07
C ARG A 265 16.97 -0.44 21.43
N ASP A 266 18.14 -0.48 22.05
CA ASP A 266 18.38 0.14 23.36
C ASP A 266 18.14 1.66 23.35
N ASP A 267 18.39 2.31 22.20
CA ASP A 267 18.23 3.75 21.99
C ASP A 267 16.87 4.16 21.42
N GLY A 268 15.99 3.20 21.07
CA GLY A 268 14.68 3.49 20.51
C GLY A 268 14.08 2.40 19.63
N ILE A 269 13.36 2.83 18.59
CA ILE A 269 12.73 1.94 17.61
C ILE A 269 13.19 2.40 16.23
N VAL A 270 13.61 1.44 15.40
CA VAL A 270 13.89 1.70 13.99
C VAL A 270 12.77 1.07 13.16
N LEU A 271 12.01 1.91 12.49
CA LEU A 271 10.97 1.49 11.56
C LEU A 271 11.52 1.62 10.14
N SER A 272 11.50 0.54 9.36
CA SER A 272 12.02 0.51 7.99
C SER A 272 11.07 -0.20 7.05
N TRP A 273 11.17 0.08 5.75
CA TRP A 273 10.49 -0.64 4.69
C TRP A 273 11.56 -1.18 3.75
N PRO A 274 11.90 -2.49 3.82
CA PRO A 274 12.96 -3.06 2.99
C PRO A 274 12.81 -2.70 1.51
N GLY A 275 13.90 -2.23 0.90
CA GLY A 275 13.91 -1.75 -0.47
C GLY A 275 13.33 -0.33 -0.67
N ASN A 276 12.96 0.34 0.42
CA ASN A 276 12.43 1.71 0.45
C ASN A 276 13.00 2.47 1.66
N ASP A 277 14.33 2.41 1.81
CA ASP A 277 15.07 2.88 2.99
C ASP A 277 14.88 4.38 3.27
N GLU A 278 14.47 5.15 2.27
CA GLU A 278 14.09 6.56 2.40
C GLU A 278 13.00 6.82 3.45
N PHE A 279 12.16 5.83 3.76
CA PHE A 279 11.10 5.93 4.77
C PHE A 279 11.55 5.48 6.16
N THR A 280 12.84 5.11 6.31
CA THR A 280 13.37 4.66 7.58
C THR A 280 13.23 5.77 8.62
N THR A 281 12.58 5.43 9.73
CA THR A 281 12.22 6.35 10.79
C THR A 281 12.83 5.87 12.09
N HIS A 282 13.62 6.75 12.72
CA HIS A 282 14.20 6.53 14.04
C HIS A 282 13.31 7.20 15.09
N ILE A 283 12.74 6.39 15.97
CA ILE A 283 11.87 6.79 17.06
C ILE A 283 12.71 6.72 18.35
N PRO A 284 13.06 7.86 18.98
CA PRO A 284 13.86 7.82 20.20
C PRO A 284 13.16 7.06 21.33
N GLY A 285 13.93 6.35 22.14
CA GLY A 285 13.46 5.82 23.41
C GLY A 285 13.05 6.97 24.34
N GLY A 286 11.83 6.95 24.87
CA GLY A 286 11.40 7.93 25.86
C GLY A 286 12.28 7.87 27.12
N PRO A 287 12.39 8.97 27.90
CA PRO A 287 13.11 8.95 29.16
C PRO A 287 12.40 8.00 30.15
N GLY A 288 12.85 6.75 30.22
CA GLY A 288 12.21 5.73 31.07
C GLY A 288 12.32 4.29 30.57
N ALA A 289 12.93 4.01 29.41
CA ALA A 289 13.26 2.62 29.07
C ALA A 289 14.17 2.02 30.17
N PRO A 290 13.84 0.84 30.74
CA PRO A 290 14.71 0.21 31.70
C PRO A 290 16.05 -0.04 31.02
N ARG A 291 17.11 0.59 31.52
CA ARG A 291 18.48 0.23 31.15
C ARG A 291 18.60 -1.26 31.41
N SER A 292 18.86 -2.05 30.37
CA SER A 292 19.31 -3.42 30.56
C SER A 292 20.44 -3.39 31.57
N SER A 293 20.27 -4.16 32.65
CA SER A 293 21.25 -4.28 33.72
C SER A 293 22.63 -4.53 33.13
N PRO A 294 23.71 -3.94 33.67
CA PRO A 294 25.05 -4.29 33.24
C PRO A 294 25.25 -5.79 33.50
N ASP A 295 26.01 -6.43 32.60
CA ASP A 295 26.44 -7.83 32.70
C ASP A 295 26.71 -8.26 34.15
N PRO A 296 26.34 -9.50 34.54
CA PRO A 296 26.68 -9.99 35.86
C PRO A 296 28.20 -9.90 36.04
N ALA A 297 28.62 -9.16 37.08
CA ALA A 297 30.01 -9.04 37.46
C ALA A 297 30.66 -10.44 37.53
N PRO A 298 31.92 -10.59 37.10
CA PRO A 298 32.60 -11.87 37.16
C PRO A 298 32.59 -12.38 38.60
N SER A 299 32.10 -13.61 38.76
CA SER A 299 31.98 -14.32 40.04
C SER A 299 33.32 -14.28 40.80
N PRO A 300 33.35 -13.98 42.11
CA PRO A 300 34.59 -14.00 42.87
C PRO A 300 35.17 -15.42 42.87
N ALA A 301 36.44 -15.52 42.47
CA ALA A 301 37.19 -16.77 42.46
C ALA A 301 37.08 -17.49 43.80
N ALA A 302 36.68 -18.75 43.76
CA ALA A 302 36.67 -19.63 44.91
C ALA A 302 38.08 -19.75 45.50
N ALA A 303 38.19 -19.60 46.82
CA ALA A 303 39.41 -19.82 47.58
C ALA A 303 39.93 -21.25 47.37
N PRO A 304 41.26 -21.46 47.35
CA PRO A 304 41.84 -22.76 47.06
C PRO A 304 41.54 -23.78 48.18
N ALA A 305 41.20 -25.00 47.78
CA ALA A 305 41.00 -26.12 48.68
C ALA A 305 42.32 -26.50 49.40
N PRO A 306 42.26 -26.92 50.67
CA PRO A 306 43.46 -27.35 51.41
C PRO A 306 44.04 -28.64 50.81
N SER A 307 45.37 -28.67 50.69
CA SER A 307 46.13 -29.81 50.18
C SER A 307 45.99 -31.04 51.11
N PRO A 308 45.88 -32.26 50.56
CA PRO A 308 45.87 -33.48 51.37
C PRO A 308 47.28 -33.80 51.89
N SER A 309 47.36 -34.02 53.21
CA SER A 309 48.53 -34.53 53.92
C SER A 309 48.97 -35.89 53.37
N ALA A 310 50.23 -36.00 52.96
CA ALA A 310 50.87 -37.28 52.65
C ALA A 310 51.34 -37.98 53.94
N PRO A 311 51.31 -39.33 54.00
CA PRO A 311 51.74 -40.08 55.18
C PRO A 311 53.26 -40.12 55.31
N ALA A 312 53.70 -40.24 56.56
CA ALA A 312 55.07 -40.47 56.96
C ALA A 312 55.44 -41.95 56.83
N GLU A 313 56.59 -42.24 56.21
CA GLU A 313 57.43 -43.43 56.32
C GLU A 313 58.74 -43.04 55.59
N GLY A 314 59.96 -43.03 56.12
CA GLY A 314 60.55 -43.79 57.22
C GLY A 314 61.66 -44.68 56.65
N THR A 315 62.94 -44.31 56.87
CA THR A 315 64.15 -45.18 56.94
C THR A 315 64.46 -46.12 55.75
N GLY A 316 65.66 -46.28 55.21
CA GLY A 316 67.04 -45.98 55.57
C GLY A 316 67.97 -46.85 54.71
N ALA A 317 69.27 -46.53 54.75
CA ALA A 317 70.43 -47.23 54.15
C ALA A 317 70.56 -47.23 52.61
#